data_AF-A0A1F3LU65-F1
#
_entry.id   AF-A0A1F3LU65-F1
#
_cell.length_a   1.000
_cell.length_b   1.000
_cell.length_c   1.000
_cell.angle_alpha   90.00
_cell.angle_beta   90.00
_cell.angle_gamma   90.00
#
_symmetry.space_group_name_H-M   'P 1'
#
loop_
_entity.id
_entity.type
_entity.pdbx_description
1 polymer ?
#
loop_
_entity_poly.entity_id
_entity_poly.type
_entity_poly.pdbx_seq_one_letter_code
_entity_poly.pdbx_strand_id
1 'polypeptide(L)'
;MVKWLLTSRGLRQTIIIYKLYIAILVIVPFSLYLVPKHYIFDNEVSFCLIKNIFGTECYGCGITRSIFSILYLDFGAAYMYNKLVFLVFPLLVYLWVRLIVIKVKELIILKNYL
;
A
#
# COMPACT_ATOMS: atom_id res chain seq x y z
N MET A 1 14.25 -24.55 12.87
CA MET A 1 13.15 -23.80 12.22
C MET A 1 12.08 -24.71 11.60
N VAL A 2 12.45 -25.78 10.87
CA VAL A 2 11.49 -26.69 10.19
C VAL A 2 10.61 -27.52 11.14
N LYS A 3 11.14 -27.98 12.29
CA LYS A 3 10.38 -28.80 13.27
C LYS A 3 9.11 -28.15 13.82
N TRP A 4 9.05 -26.82 13.87
CA TRP A 4 7.90 -26.08 14.40
C TRP A 4 6.70 -26.10 13.45
N LEU A 5 6.94 -25.97 12.13
CA LEU A 5 5.92 -26.04 11.07
C LEU A 5 5.31 -27.44 10.92
N LEU A 6 6.02 -28.49 11.33
CA LEU A 6 5.51 -29.86 11.33
C LEU A 6 4.53 -30.15 12.48
N THR A 7 4.34 -29.22 13.42
CA THR A 7 3.32 -29.35 14.45
C THR A 7 2.03 -28.68 13.99
N SER A 8 0.88 -29.34 14.19
CA SER A 8 -0.44 -28.78 13.88
C SER A 8 -0.70 -27.42 14.56
N ARG A 9 -0.06 -27.19 15.72
CA ARG A 9 -0.10 -25.93 16.46
C ARG A 9 0.71 -24.80 15.79
N GLY A 10 1.91 -25.10 15.28
CA GLY A 10 2.75 -24.14 14.54
C GLY A 10 2.18 -23.78 13.17
N LEU A 11 1.59 -24.75 12.47
CA LEU A 11 0.92 -24.52 11.20
C LEU A 11 -0.33 -23.61 11.36
N ARG A 12 -1.14 -23.84 12.39
CA ARG A 12 -2.30 -22.97 12.72
C ARG A 12 -1.90 -21.53 13.02
N GLN A 13 -0.82 -21.33 13.80
CA GLN A 13 -0.29 -19.99 14.09
C GLN A 13 0.18 -19.27 12.82
N THR A 14 0.90 -19.98 11.95
CA THR A 14 1.35 -19.45 10.66
C THR A 14 0.17 -18.98 9.81
N ILE A 15 -0.89 -19.79 9.70
CA ILE A 15 -2.10 -19.44 8.96
C ILE A 15 -2.76 -18.17 9.49
N ILE A 16 -2.83 -18.00 10.82
CA ILE A 16 -3.41 -16.80 11.44
C ILE A 16 -2.59 -15.56 11.04
N ILE A 17 -1.26 -15.64 11.13
CA ILE A 17 -0.36 -14.54 10.75
C ILE A 17 -0.57 -14.17 9.27
N TYR A 18 -0.64 -15.16 8.38
CA TYR A 18 -0.88 -14.92 6.95
C TYR A 18 -2.23 -14.26 6.68
N LYS A 19 -3.30 -14.69 7.37
CA LYS A 19 -4.62 -14.07 7.26
C LYS A 19 -4.60 -12.60 7.70
N LEU A 20 -3.98 -12.32 8.84
CA LEU A 20 -3.84 -10.94 9.34
C LEU A 20 -3.03 -10.08 8.37
N TYR A 21 -1.91 -10.60 7.86
CA TYR A 21 -1.08 -9.89 6.89
C TYR A 21 -1.84 -9.56 5.60
N ILE A 22 -2.58 -10.52 5.03
CA ILE A 22 -3.40 -10.29 3.84
C ILE A 22 -4.52 -9.28 4.13
N ALA A 23 -5.17 -9.36 5.30
CA ALA A 23 -6.20 -8.40 5.69
C ALA A 23 -5.65 -6.97 5.76
N ILE A 24 -4.48 -6.78 6.39
CA ILE A 24 -3.79 -5.47 6.44
C ILE A 24 -3.43 -5.00 5.03
N LEU A 25 -2.85 -5.87 4.20
CA LEU A 25 -2.48 -5.53 2.83
C LEU A 25 -3.66 -5.00 2.01
N VAL A 26 -4.86 -5.57 2.22
CA VAL A 26 -6.09 -5.15 1.54
C VAL A 26 -6.63 -3.86 2.14
N ILE A 27 -6.77 -3.77 3.47
CA ILE A 27 -7.43 -2.65 4.15
C ILE A 27 -6.66 -1.33 3.99
N VAL A 28 -5.33 -1.37 4.09
CA VAL A 28 -4.49 -0.17 4.07
C VAL A 28 -4.75 0.72 2.83
N PRO A 29 -4.66 0.24 1.57
CA PRO A 29 -4.88 1.10 0.42
C PRO A 29 -6.31 1.64 0.32
N PHE A 30 -7.33 0.91 0.78
CA PHE A 30 -8.69 1.45 0.84
C PHE A 30 -8.83 2.55 1.90
N SER A 31 -8.15 2.41 3.04
CA SER A 31 -8.13 3.46 4.06
C SER A 31 -7.46 4.75 3.60
N LEU A 32 -6.57 4.70 2.59
CA LEU A 32 -5.97 5.91 2.01
C LEU A 32 -7.03 6.83 1.38
N TYR A 33 -8.13 6.30 0.87
CA TYR A 33 -9.22 7.13 0.34
C TYR A 33 -9.87 8.01 1.42
N LEU A 34 -9.82 7.58 2.69
CA LEU A 34 -10.39 8.31 3.83
C LEU A 34 -9.51 9.46 4.31
N VAL A 35 -8.27 9.55 3.85
CA VAL A 35 -7.38 10.66 4.23
C VAL A 35 -8.02 11.98 3.77
N PRO A 36 -8.15 13.00 4.62
CA PRO A 36 -8.69 14.28 4.20
C PRO A 36 -7.77 14.98 3.19
N LYS A 37 -8.37 15.59 2.16
CA LYS A 37 -7.64 16.28 1.08
C LYS A 37 -6.64 17.33 1.58
N HIS A 38 -7.01 18.08 2.62
CA HIS A 38 -6.19 19.17 3.15
C HIS A 38 -4.80 18.70 3.62
N TYR A 39 -4.69 17.52 4.25
CA TYR A 39 -3.38 16.98 4.66
C TYR A 39 -2.43 16.67 3.50
N ILE A 40 -2.96 16.39 2.31
CA ILE A 40 -2.20 15.97 1.13
C ILE A 40 -1.91 17.17 0.22
N PHE A 41 -2.89 18.03 0.00
CA PHE A 41 -2.81 19.10 -0.98
C PHE A 41 -2.41 20.45 -0.39
N ASP A 42 -2.57 20.67 0.91
CA ASP A 42 -2.21 21.96 1.51
C ASP A 42 -0.69 22.15 1.55
N ASN A 43 -0.30 23.41 1.58
CA ASN A 43 1.10 23.84 1.53
C ASN A 43 1.66 24.23 2.89
N GLU A 44 0.82 24.49 3.88
CA GLU A 44 1.23 24.99 5.20
C GLU A 44 1.76 23.88 6.10
N VAL A 45 1.00 22.79 6.25
CA VAL A 45 1.41 21.59 7.00
C VAL A 45 1.06 20.37 6.17
N SER A 46 2.08 19.69 5.65
CA SER A 46 1.90 18.49 4.84
C SER A 46 2.18 17.23 5.63
N PHE A 47 1.77 16.06 5.13
CA PHE A 47 2.22 14.77 5.67
C PHE A 47 3.73 14.49 5.44
N CYS A 48 4.43 15.30 4.64
CA CYS A 48 5.83 15.11 4.32
C CYS A 48 6.73 15.82 5.33
N LEU A 49 7.53 15.03 6.06
CA LEU A 49 8.48 15.55 7.03
C LEU A 49 9.52 16.50 6.41
N ILE A 50 10.00 16.20 5.20
CA ILE A 50 11.00 17.02 4.51
C ILE A 50 10.44 18.42 4.21
N LYS A 51 9.22 18.49 3.68
CA LYS A 51 8.56 19.77 3.40
C LYS A 51 8.32 20.58 4.67
N ASN A 52 7.91 19.92 5.76
CA ASN A 52 7.62 20.61 7.01
C ASN A 52 8.88 21.15 7.71
N ILE A 53 10.02 20.47 7.59
CA ILE A 53 11.29 20.90 8.21
C ILE A 53 12.02 21.92 7.33
N PHE A 54 12.11 21.65 6.03
CA PHE A 54 12.97 22.41 5.11
C PHE A 54 12.18 23.40 4.25
N GLY A 55 10.84 23.41 4.31
CA GLY A 55 9.99 24.27 3.49
C GLY A 55 9.98 23.92 2.00
N THR A 56 10.67 22.84 1.57
CA THR A 56 10.87 22.48 0.17
C THR A 56 10.17 21.18 -0.19
N GLU A 57 9.54 21.14 -1.37
CA GLU A 57 8.89 19.93 -1.86
C GLU A 57 9.93 18.91 -2.34
N CYS A 58 9.93 17.71 -1.76
CA CYS A 58 10.75 16.61 -2.25
C CYS A 58 10.06 15.88 -3.41
N TYR A 59 10.80 15.07 -4.17
CA TYR A 59 10.24 14.24 -5.25
C TYR A 59 9.09 13.34 -4.79
N GLY A 60 9.09 12.94 -3.52
CA GLY A 60 8.00 12.17 -2.92
C GLY A 60 6.68 12.93 -2.79
N CYS A 61 6.72 14.26 -2.59
CA CYS A 61 5.52 15.10 -2.48
C CYS A 61 4.70 15.07 -3.78
N GLY A 62 5.37 15.27 -4.92
CA GLY A 62 4.73 15.28 -6.24
C GLY A 62 4.11 13.93 -6.61
N ILE A 63 4.84 12.83 -6.45
CA ILE A 63 4.29 11.48 -6.68
C ILE A 63 3.10 11.19 -5.76
N THR A 64 3.20 11.53 -4.48
CA THR A 64 2.12 11.24 -3.53
C THR A 64 0.85 12.02 -3.87
N ARG A 65 0.94 13.33 -4.11
CA ARG A 65 -0.20 14.15 -4.57
C ARG A 65 -0.80 13.62 -5.86
N SER A 66 0.03 13.13 -6.78
CA SER A 66 -0.44 12.54 -8.03
C SER A 66 -1.23 11.25 -7.80
N ILE A 67 -0.72 10.35 -6.95
CA ILE A 67 -1.41 9.11 -6.59
C ILE A 67 -2.74 9.42 -5.89
N PHE A 68 -2.74 10.33 -4.91
CA PHE A 68 -3.99 10.74 -4.24
C PHE A 68 -4.97 11.40 -5.20
N SER A 69 -4.50 12.20 -6.16
CA SER A 69 -5.36 12.78 -7.21
C SER A 69 -6.01 11.69 -8.05
N ILE A 70 -5.28 10.63 -8.43
CA ILE A 70 -5.87 9.44 -9.08
C ILE A 70 -6.92 8.78 -8.17
N LEU A 71 -6.63 8.62 -6.87
CA LEU A 71 -7.58 8.01 -5.92
C LEU A 71 -8.87 8.84 -5.77
N TYR A 72 -8.79 10.16 -5.85
CA TYR A 72 -9.96 11.05 -5.89
C TYR A 72 -10.55 11.23 -7.30
N LEU A 73 -10.08 10.47 -8.29
CA LEU A 73 -10.52 10.51 -9.69
C LEU A 73 -10.24 11.85 -10.40
N ASP A 74 -9.28 12.64 -9.92
CA ASP A 74 -8.80 13.87 -10.54
C ASP A 74 -7.52 13.60 -11.35
N PHE A 75 -7.70 13.10 -12.57
CA PHE A 75 -6.59 12.78 -13.47
C PHE A 75 -5.86 14.03 -13.98
N GLY A 76 -6.55 15.18 -14.04
CA GLY A 76 -5.96 16.45 -14.45
C GLY A 76 -4.93 16.93 -13.45
N ALA A 77 -5.32 17.00 -12.17
CA ALA A 77 -4.39 17.33 -11.09
C ALA A 77 -3.26 16.29 -10.99
N ALA A 78 -3.57 15.00 -11.16
CA ALA A 78 -2.56 13.94 -11.14
C ALA A 78 -1.45 14.16 -12.19
N TYR A 79 -1.84 14.53 -13.42
CA TYR A 79 -0.89 14.83 -14.49
C TYR A 79 -0.02 16.05 -14.17
N MET A 80 -0.62 17.09 -13.59
CA MET A 80 0.07 18.33 -13.24
C MET A 80 1.09 18.13 -12.11
N TYR A 81 0.77 17.31 -11.11
CA TYR A 81 1.69 17.01 -10.01
C TYR A 81 2.86 16.11 -10.44
N ASN A 82 2.61 15.08 -11.24
CA ASN A 82 3.66 14.22 -11.78
C ASN A 82 3.16 13.36 -12.96
N LYS A 83 3.64 13.64 -14.17
CA LYS A 83 3.26 12.89 -15.39
C LYS A 83 3.64 11.41 -15.34
N LEU A 84 4.70 11.03 -14.63
CA LEU A 84 5.11 9.63 -14.48
C LEU A 84 4.08 8.81 -13.70
N VAL A 85 3.14 9.43 -13.00
CA VAL A 85 2.11 8.73 -12.24
C VAL A 85 1.30 7.75 -13.10
N PHE A 86 1.09 8.05 -14.39
CA PHE A 86 0.36 7.16 -15.29
C PHE A 86 1.13 5.88 -15.65
N LEU A 87 2.44 5.84 -15.40
CA LEU A 87 3.24 4.62 -15.47
C LEU A 87 3.41 3.99 -14.08
N VAL A 88 3.73 4.82 -13.09
CA VAL A 88 4.04 4.38 -11.72
C VAL A 88 2.82 3.78 -11.04
N PHE A 89 1.64 4.40 -11.15
CA PHE A 89 0.43 3.93 -10.49
C PHE A 89 -0.04 2.56 -11.01
N PRO A 90 -0.15 2.31 -12.34
CA PRO A 90 -0.46 0.96 -12.83
C PRO A 90 0.57 -0.09 -12.44
N LEU A 91 1.87 0.25 -12.47
CA LEU A 91 2.93 -0.65 -12.01
C LEU A 91 2.77 -0.98 -10.51
N LEU A 92 2.49 0.03 -9.69
CA LEU A 92 2.25 -0.14 -8.25
C LEU A 92 1.06 -1.06 -7.99
N VAL A 93 -0.07 -0.83 -8.68
CA VAL A 93 -1.26 -1.68 -8.60
C VAL A 93 -0.93 -3.12 -9.01
N TYR A 94 -0.21 -3.31 -10.12
CA TYR A 94 0.19 -4.63 -10.58
C TYR A 94 1.05 -5.38 -9.56
N LEU A 95 2.09 -4.73 -9.01
CA LEU A 95 2.97 -5.33 -8.01
C LEU A 95 2.21 -5.68 -6.73
N TRP A 96 1.30 -4.79 -6.30
CA TRP A 96 0.48 -5.01 -5.10
C TRP A 96 -0.50 -6.18 -5.28
N VAL A 97 -1.21 -6.26 -6.42
CA VAL A 97 -2.09 -7.39 -6.74
C VAL A 97 -1.30 -8.70 -6.84
N ARG A 98 -0.13 -8.68 -7.49
CA ARG A 98 0.77 -9.84 -7.57
C ARG A 98 1.17 -10.35 -6.19
N LEU A 99 1.53 -9.44 -5.28
CA LEU A 99 1.87 -9.79 -3.90
C LEU A 99 0.69 -10.47 -3.19
N ILE A 100 -0.51 -9.92 -3.29
CA ILE A 100 -1.73 -10.50 -2.70
C ILE A 100 -1.97 -11.91 -3.24
N VAL A 101 -1.90 -12.09 -4.57
CA VAL A 101 -2.10 -13.40 -5.20
C VAL A 101 -1.10 -14.44 -4.71
N ILE A 102 0.18 -14.07 -4.59
CA ILE A 102 1.23 -14.96 -4.06
C ILE A 102 0.90 -15.36 -2.62
N LYS A 103 0.58 -14.39 -1.76
CA LYS A 103 0.29 -14.64 -0.34
C LYS A 103 -0.97 -15.47 -0.13
N VAL A 104 -2.00 -15.28 -0.96
CA VAL A 104 -3.21 -16.10 -0.95
C VAL A 104 -2.91 -17.54 -1.37
N LYS A 105 -2.08 -17.75 -2.41
CA LYS A 105 -1.66 -19.09 -2.82
C LYS A 105 -0.88 -19.81 -1.71
N GLU A 106 0.05 -19.12 -1.06
CA GLU A 106 0.80 -19.65 0.10
C GLU A 106 -0.15 -20.04 1.24
N LEU A 107 -1.15 -19.20 1.55
CA LEU A 107 -2.17 -19.51 2.56
C LEU A 107 -3.01 -20.74 2.22
N ILE A 108 -3.41 -20.90 0.95
CA ILE A 108 -4.16 -22.09 0.49
C ILE A 108 -3.31 -23.35 0.65
N ILE A 109 -2.04 -23.29 0.24
CA ILE A 109 -1.08 -24.40 0.39
C ILE A 109 -0.93 -24.77 1.87
N LEU A 110 -0.73 -23.80 2.76
CA LEU A 110 -0.62 -24.06 4.20
C LEU A 110 -1.89 -24.70 4.78
N LYS A 111 -3.06 -24.31 4.28
CA LYS A 111 -4.35 -24.91 4.69
C LYS A 111 -4.47 -26.37 4.28
N ASN A 112 -3.82 -26.80 3.19
CA ASN A 112 -3.84 -28.20 2.73
C ASN A 112 -2.98 -29.14 3.60
N TYR A 113 -2.08 -28.62 4.44
CA TYR A 113 -1.27 -29.42 5.37
C TYR A 113 -1.92 -29.59 6.76
N LEU A 114 -3.10 -28.99 6.98
CA LEU A 114 -3.83 -28.95 8.25
C LEU A 114 -5.06 -29.84 8.21
#